data_AF-A0A1F2WIB2-F1
#
_entry.id   AF-A0A1F2WIB2-F1
#
_cell.length_a   1.000
_cell.length_b   1.000
_cell.length_c   1.000
_cell.angle_alpha   90.00
_cell.angle_beta   90.00
_cell.angle_gamma   90.00
#
_symmetry.space_group_name_H-M   'P 1'
#
loop_
_entity.id
_entity.type
_entity.pdbx_description
1 polymer ?
#
loop_
_entity_poly.entity_id
_entity_poly.type
_entity_poly.pdbx_seq_one_letter_code
_entity_poly.pdbx_strand_id
1 'polypeptide(L)'
;MCQKCHTGCCSWGICTQRPELTRRMDPEWGASQLVNLVSAWTHEIAEVLGALGVNAIESLRGSRERLRGLGLDKTVLDILRVKPAGL
;
A
#
# COMPACT_ATOMS: atom_id res chain seq x y z
N MET A 1 -11.28 7.97 -9.41
CA MET A 1 -12.18 6.90 -8.90
C MET A 1 -13.63 7.32 -9.08
N CYS A 2 -14.53 6.47 -9.61
CA CYS A 2 -15.91 6.87 -9.91
C CYS A 2 -16.92 6.71 -8.75
N GLN A 3 -16.57 5.97 -7.69
CA GLN A 3 -17.33 5.80 -6.44
C GLN A 3 -18.78 5.25 -6.58
N LYS A 4 -19.10 4.55 -7.67
CA LYS A 4 -20.45 4.03 -7.96
C LYS A 4 -20.57 2.51 -7.90
N CYS A 5 -19.66 1.82 -7.21
CA CYS A 5 -19.59 0.35 -7.24
C CYS A 5 -20.90 -0.33 -6.83
N HIS A 6 -21.61 0.20 -5.83
CA HIS A 6 -22.88 -0.33 -5.32
C HIS A 6 -24.06 -0.24 -6.30
N THR A 7 -23.94 0.57 -7.36
CA THR A 7 -25.03 0.79 -8.34
C THR A 7 -25.07 -0.25 -9.45
N GLY A 8 -24.03 -1.10 -9.55
CA GLY A 8 -23.83 -1.97 -10.72
C GLY A 8 -23.53 -1.22 -12.02
N CYS A 9 -23.32 0.11 -11.99
CA CYS A 9 -23.06 0.95 -13.16
C CYS A 9 -21.61 1.45 -13.19
N CYS A 10 -20.64 0.59 -12.84
CA CYS A 10 -19.22 0.94 -12.87
C CYS A 10 -18.78 1.35 -14.28
N SER A 11 -18.36 2.60 -14.46
CA SER A 11 -17.95 3.14 -15.76
C SER A 11 -16.73 2.43 -16.37
N TRP A 12 -15.93 1.78 -15.53
CA TRP A 12 -14.71 1.06 -15.89
C TRP A 12 -14.90 -0.44 -16.08
N GLY A 13 -16.10 -0.98 -15.84
CA GLY A 13 -16.36 -2.42 -15.99
C GLY A 13 -15.86 -3.31 -14.84
N ILE A 14 -15.30 -2.75 -13.77
CA ILE A 14 -14.69 -3.51 -12.66
C ILE A 14 -15.75 -4.13 -11.72
N CYS A 15 -16.68 -3.32 -11.21
CA CYS A 15 -17.73 -3.76 -10.27
C CYS A 15 -19.11 -3.69 -10.93
N THR A 16 -19.35 -4.55 -11.92
CA THR A 16 -20.63 -4.62 -12.65
C THR A 16 -20.80 -5.96 -13.34
N GLN A 17 -22.05 -6.46 -13.40
CA GLN A 17 -22.43 -7.66 -14.15
C GLN A 17 -23.13 -7.32 -15.48
N ARG A 18 -23.25 -6.02 -15.83
CA ARG A 18 -23.90 -5.57 -17.07
C ARG A 18 -22.98 -5.86 -18.26
N PRO A 19 -23.37 -6.73 -19.22
CA PRO A 19 -22.47 -7.18 -20.29
C PRO A 19 -21.80 -6.05 -21.09
N GLU A 20 -22.52 -4.97 -21.34
CA GLU A 20 -22.05 -3.79 -22.07
C GLU A 20 -20.97 -2.97 -21.33
N LEU A 21 -20.89 -3.13 -20.00
CA LEU A 21 -19.88 -2.51 -19.15
C LEU A 21 -18.73 -3.48 -18.86
N THR A 22 -19.01 -4.74 -18.55
CA THR A 22 -17.99 -5.77 -18.28
C THR A 22 -17.06 -5.97 -19.47
N ARG A 23 -17.58 -5.93 -20.70
CA ARG A 23 -16.78 -6.04 -21.94
C ARG A 23 -15.72 -4.93 -22.13
N ARG A 24 -15.73 -3.88 -21.30
CA ARG A 24 -14.74 -2.80 -21.35
C ARG A 24 -13.42 -3.21 -20.70
N MET A 25 -13.42 -4.26 -19.88
CA MET A 25 -12.22 -4.78 -19.26
C MET A 25 -11.56 -5.80 -20.18
N ASP A 26 -10.24 -5.69 -20.28
CA ASP A 26 -9.35 -6.73 -20.79
C ASP A 26 -8.69 -7.42 -19.58
N PRO A 27 -9.11 -8.65 -19.23
CA PRO A 27 -8.56 -9.36 -18.07
C PRO A 27 -7.08 -9.71 -18.21
N GLU A 28 -6.60 -10.00 -19.42
CA GLU A 28 -5.20 -10.36 -19.65
C GLU A 28 -4.29 -9.15 -19.47
N TRP A 29 -4.69 -8.00 -20.05
CA TRP A 29 -4.00 -6.75 -19.81
C TRP A 29 -4.06 -6.37 -18.33
N GLY A 30 -5.23 -6.44 -17.69
CA GLY A 30 -5.40 -6.14 -16.26
C GLY A 30 -4.54 -7.01 -15.35
N ALA A 31 -4.44 -8.31 -15.64
CA ALA A 31 -3.58 -9.24 -14.91
C ALA A 31 -2.09 -8.86 -15.04
N SER A 32 -1.64 -8.49 -16.25
CA SER A 32 -0.27 -8.02 -16.46
C SER A 32 0.06 -6.78 -15.61
N GLN A 33 -0.89 -5.83 -15.50
CA GLN A 33 -0.71 -4.63 -14.69
C GLN A 33 -0.67 -4.96 -13.20
N LEU A 34 -1.50 -5.88 -12.73
CA LEU A 34 -1.50 -6.33 -11.33
C LEU A 34 -0.18 -6.99 -10.96
N VAL A 35 0.34 -7.87 -11.82
CA VAL A 35 1.64 -8.52 -11.61
C VAL A 35 2.77 -7.48 -11.55
N ASN A 36 2.77 -6.53 -12.48
CA ASN A 36 3.75 -5.44 -12.50
C ASN A 36 3.69 -4.59 -11.22
N LEU A 37 2.50 -4.28 -10.72
CA LEU A 37 2.32 -3.52 -9.47
C LEU A 37 2.92 -4.27 -8.28
N VAL A 38 2.58 -5.55 -8.12
CA VAL A 38 3.10 -6.37 -7.00
C VAL A 38 4.60 -6.55 -7.10
N SER A 39 5.14 -6.74 -8.31
CA SER A 39 6.59 -6.85 -8.54
C SER A 39 7.31 -5.55 -8.19
N ALA A 40 6.79 -4.40 -8.64
CA ALA A 40 7.38 -3.09 -8.32
C ALA A 40 7.40 -2.83 -6.80
N TRP A 41 6.28 -3.05 -6.12
CA TRP A 41 6.22 -2.91 -4.65
C TRP A 41 7.16 -3.88 -3.93
N THR A 42 7.31 -5.10 -4.44
CA THR A 42 8.26 -6.07 -3.87
C THR A 42 9.69 -5.55 -3.97
N HIS A 43 10.07 -4.95 -5.11
CA HIS A 43 11.39 -4.33 -5.28
C HIS A 43 11.58 -3.12 -4.37
N GLU A 44 10.62 -2.19 -4.31
CA GLU A 44 10.71 -1.03 -3.41
C GLU A 44 10.84 -1.45 -1.93
N ILE A 45 10.05 -2.45 -1.50
CA ILE A 45 10.15 -2.96 -0.12
C ILE A 45 11.53 -3.58 0.12
N ALA A 46 12.08 -4.33 -0.84
CA ALA A 46 13.43 -4.89 -0.73
C ALA A 46 14.51 -3.80 -0.64
N GLU A 47 14.37 -2.71 -1.40
CA GLU A 47 15.26 -1.54 -1.30
C GLU A 47 15.18 -0.87 0.07
N VAL A 48 13.97 -0.65 0.60
CA VAL A 48 13.76 -0.10 1.95
C VAL A 48 14.37 -1.02 3.02
N LEU A 49 14.17 -2.33 2.90
CA LEU A 49 14.78 -3.32 3.81
C LEU A 49 16.31 -3.23 3.76
N GLY A 50 16.89 -3.17 2.56
CA GLY A 50 18.32 -3.02 2.34
C GLY A 50 18.88 -1.73 2.95
N ALA A 51 18.21 -0.60 2.75
CA ALA A 51 18.58 0.69 3.33
C ALA A 51 18.52 0.67 4.88
N LEU A 52 17.62 -0.11 5.45
CA LEU A 52 17.48 -0.31 6.90
C LEU A 52 18.40 -1.38 7.48
N GLY A 53 19.21 -2.05 6.65
CA GLY A 53 20.13 -3.11 7.05
C GLY A 53 19.43 -4.38 7.54
N VAL A 54 18.23 -4.68 7.04
CA VAL A 54 17.46 -5.88 7.38
C VAL A 54 17.17 -6.70 6.13
N ASN A 55 17.01 -8.02 6.30
CA ASN A 55 16.82 -8.96 5.19
C ASN A 55 15.46 -9.68 5.22
N ALA A 56 14.60 -9.36 6.19
CA ALA A 56 13.31 -10.02 6.40
C ALA A 56 12.25 -9.02 6.85
N ILE A 57 11.05 -9.09 6.27
CA ILE A 57 9.91 -8.22 6.60
C ILE A 57 9.49 -8.40 8.07
N GLU A 58 9.67 -9.60 8.61
CA GLU A 58 9.44 -9.95 10.01
C GLU A 58 10.23 -9.04 10.96
N SER A 59 11.40 -8.56 10.55
CA SER A 59 12.23 -7.62 11.32
C SER A 59 11.63 -6.21 11.40
N LEU A 60 10.76 -5.85 10.44
CA LEU A 60 10.02 -4.58 10.45
C LEU A 60 8.70 -4.67 11.21
N ARG A 61 8.04 -5.83 11.14
CA ARG A 61 6.68 -5.99 11.67
C ARG A 61 6.66 -5.72 13.18
N GLY A 62 5.99 -4.64 13.58
CA GLY A 62 5.88 -4.22 14.98
C GLY A 62 7.10 -3.47 15.53
N SER A 63 8.14 -3.25 14.73
CA SER A 63 9.36 -2.55 15.12
C SER A 63 9.16 -1.03 15.15
N ARG A 64 8.58 -0.53 16.25
CA ARG A 64 8.43 0.92 16.50
C ARG A 64 9.76 1.64 16.66
N GLU A 65 10.81 0.91 17.04
CA GLU A 65 12.19 1.42 17.17
C GLU A 65 12.76 1.99 15.87
N ARG A 66 12.19 1.65 14.71
CA ARG A 66 12.61 2.16 13.40
C ARG A 66 11.84 3.41 12.98
N LEU A 67 10.82 3.82 13.72
CA LEU A 67 10.03 5.02 13.45
C LEU A 67 10.53 6.20 14.28
N ARG A 68 10.41 7.40 13.72
CA ARG A 68 10.73 8.65 14.43
C ARG A 68 9.58 9.63 14.32
N GLY A 69 9.17 10.20 15.44
CA GLY A 69 8.15 11.24 15.50
C GLY A 69 8.72 12.61 15.17
N LEU A 70 8.02 13.36 14.33
CA LEU A 70 8.36 14.72 13.95
C LEU A 70 7.22 15.65 14.35
N GLY A 71 7.52 16.70 15.12
CA GLY A 71 6.51 17.68 15.55
C GLY A 71 5.46 17.14 16.52
N LEU A 72 5.75 16.02 17.19
CA LEU A 72 4.88 15.42 18.20
C LEU A 72 5.35 15.83 19.60
N ASP A 73 4.40 16.17 20.48
CA ASP A 73 4.70 16.40 21.89
C ASP A 73 5.07 15.09 22.60
N LYS A 74 5.63 15.24 23.80
CA LYS A 74 6.13 14.11 24.59
C LYS A 74 5.04 13.09 24.93
N THR A 75 3.84 13.55 25.28
CA THR A 75 2.73 12.66 25.65
C THR A 75 2.33 11.79 24.46
N VAL A 76 2.27 12.36 23.25
CA VAL A 76 1.96 11.60 22.03
C VAL A 76 3.06 10.59 21.69
N LEU A 77 4.33 10.98 21.80
CA LEU A 77 5.47 10.08 21.58
C LEU A 77 5.43 8.87 22.53
N ASP A 78 5.12 9.11 23.81
CA ASP A 78 5.02 8.08 24.83
C ASP A 78 3.85 7.11 24.57
N ILE A 79 2.68 7.64 24.18
CA ILE A 79 1.50 6.82 23.81
C ILE A 79 1.81 5.94 22.58
N LEU A 80 2.41 6.52 21.54
CA LEU A 80 2.73 5.80 20.30
C LEU A 80 3.94 4.86 20.47
N ARG A 81 4.74 5.05 21.52
CA ARG A 81 5.99 4.33 21.82
C ARG A 81 7.01 4.47 20.67
N VAL A 82 7.23 5.70 20.21
CA VAL A 82 8.21 6.04 19.17
C VAL A 82 9.16 7.14 19.65
N LYS A 83 10.38 7.16 19.13
CA LYS A 83 11.42 8.14 19.51
C LYS A 83 11.29 9.43 18.68
N PRO A 84 11.68 10.61 19.20
CA PRO A 84 11.73 11.84 18.40
C PRO A 84 12.83 11.80 17.33
N ALA A 85 12.64 12.51 16.21
CA ALA A 85 13.69 12.73 15.22
C ALA A 85 14.68 13.81 15.69
N GLY A 86 15.99 13.59 15.48
CA GLY A 86 17.03 14.62 15.69
C GLY A 86 17.60 14.75 17.11
N LEU A 87 17.37 13.76 17.98
CA LEU A 87 18.00 13.63 19.29
C LEU A 87 19.09 12.55 19.29
#